data_AF-A0A945Y450-F1
#
_entry.id   AF-A0A945Y450-F1
#
_cell.length_a   1.000
_cell.length_b   1.000
_cell.length_c   1.000
_cell.angle_alpha   90.00
_cell.angle_beta   90.00
_cell.angle_gamma   90.00
#
_symmetry.space_group_name_H-M   'P 1'
#
loop_
_entity.id
_entity.type
_entity.pdbx_description
1 polymer ?
#
loop_
_entity_poly.entity_id
_entity_poly.type
_entity_poly.pdbx_seq_one_letter_code
_entity_poly.pdbx_strand_id
1 'polypeptide(L)'
;MKKVLILPFLFWSFISFSQSENWTDFTELDGVKIESSILECGVNELITFKFTNTNSYDVSVSWFEEFWIDGVCKQTGNSEEHFRVLSLKSGEEIKGNCSFQDSFYIGSKIKRGNKTMVLTHFDLKNISVIIGK
;
A
#
# COMPACT_ATOMS: atom_id res chain seq x y z
N MET A 1 -54.33 26.36 25.06
CA MET A 1 -54.14 25.47 23.90
C MET A 1 -52.83 25.85 23.21
N LYS A 2 -51.73 25.14 23.48
CA LYS A 2 -50.43 25.38 22.81
C LYS A 2 -50.26 24.32 21.73
N LYS A 3 -50.28 24.74 20.47
CA LYS A 3 -50.00 23.88 19.31
C LYS A 3 -48.49 23.70 19.21
N VAL A 4 -47.99 22.49 19.44
CA VAL A 4 -46.58 22.15 19.21
C VAL A 4 -46.45 21.73 17.76
N LEU A 5 -45.69 22.50 16.99
CA LEU A 5 -45.36 22.21 15.59
C LEU A 5 -44.17 21.24 15.59
N ILE A 6 -44.39 20.00 15.17
CA ILE A 6 -43.34 18.97 15.05
C ILE A 6 -42.73 19.10 13.66
N LEU A 7 -41.47 19.50 13.59
CA LEU A 7 -40.68 19.59 12.37
C LEU A 7 -40.03 18.21 12.09
N PRO A 8 -40.28 17.54 10.96
CA PRO A 8 -39.61 16.29 10.64
C PRO A 8 -38.20 16.59 10.12
N PHE A 9 -37.19 16.21 10.90
CA PHE A 9 -35.79 16.28 10.53
C PHE A 9 -35.48 15.14 9.56
N LEU A 10 -35.43 15.44 8.26
CA LEU A 10 -35.01 14.51 7.23
C LEU A 10 -33.49 14.30 7.36
N PHE A 11 -33.11 13.21 8.04
CA PHE A 11 -31.73 12.73 8.06
C PHE A 11 -31.39 12.18 6.67
N TRP A 12 -30.76 13.03 5.85
CA TRP A 12 -30.12 12.60 4.61
C TRP A 12 -28.83 11.85 5.00
N SER A 13 -28.87 10.53 4.99
CA SER A 13 -27.68 9.71 5.13
C SER A 13 -26.86 9.85 3.85
N PHE A 14 -25.75 10.59 3.91
CA PHE A 14 -24.73 10.56 2.87
C PHE A 14 -24.11 9.16 2.86
N ILE A 15 -24.46 8.35 1.86
CA ILE A 15 -23.78 7.09 1.60
C ILE A 15 -22.46 7.47 0.93
N SER A 16 -21.38 7.54 1.70
CA SER A 16 -20.04 7.70 1.15
C SER A 16 -19.68 6.43 0.37
N PHE A 17 -19.64 6.54 -0.96
CA PHE A 17 -19.15 5.47 -1.84
C PHE A 17 -17.63 5.38 -1.68
N SER A 18 -17.16 4.53 -0.77
CA SER A 18 -15.74 4.17 -0.70
C SER A 18 -15.43 3.23 -1.87
N GLN A 19 -14.47 3.62 -2.72
CA GLN A 19 -13.92 2.69 -3.70
C GLN A 19 -13.26 1.55 -2.93
N SER A 20 -13.79 0.34 -3.03
CA SER A 20 -13.20 -0.83 -2.40
C SER A 20 -11.87 -1.13 -3.08
N GLU A 21 -10.76 -0.79 -2.44
CA GLU A 21 -9.42 -1.23 -2.86
C GLU A 21 -9.39 -2.76 -2.79
N ASN A 22 -9.26 -3.43 -3.94
CA ASN A 22 -9.16 -4.89 -3.99
C ASN A 22 -7.72 -5.31 -3.69
N TRP A 23 -7.46 -5.59 -2.41
CA TRP A 23 -6.17 -6.13 -1.96
C TRP A 23 -6.04 -7.59 -2.34
N THR A 24 -4.86 -7.97 -2.84
CA THR A 24 -4.49 -9.34 -3.21
C THR A 24 -3.36 -9.82 -2.31
N ASP A 25 -3.49 -11.01 -1.73
CA ASP A 25 -2.44 -11.61 -0.91
C ASP A 25 -1.14 -11.73 -1.72
N PHE A 26 -0.05 -11.19 -1.18
CA PHE A 26 1.28 -11.26 -1.78
C PHE A 26 2.12 -12.34 -1.09
N THR A 27 2.24 -12.28 0.24
CA THR A 27 2.89 -13.32 1.06
C THR A 27 2.50 -13.19 2.53
N GLU A 28 2.77 -14.23 3.31
CA GLU A 28 2.68 -14.22 4.76
C GLU A 28 3.90 -14.93 5.35
N LEU A 29 4.59 -14.26 6.28
CA LEU A 29 5.82 -14.78 6.89
C LEU A 29 5.91 -14.30 8.34
N ASP A 30 6.18 -15.22 9.26
CA ASP A 30 6.44 -14.92 10.69
C ASP A 30 5.43 -13.96 11.34
N GLY A 31 4.14 -14.16 11.04
CA GLY A 31 3.05 -13.35 11.56
C GLY A 31 2.96 -11.93 10.95
N VAL A 32 3.59 -11.70 9.81
CA VAL A 32 3.39 -10.50 8.98
C VAL A 32 2.72 -10.90 7.69
N LYS A 33 1.54 -10.34 7.46
CA LYS A 33 0.80 -10.46 6.19
C LYS A 33 1.13 -9.29 5.29
N ILE A 34 1.47 -9.57 4.03
CA ILE A 34 1.71 -8.57 3.00
C ILE A 34 0.70 -8.77 1.88
N GLU A 35 -0.04 -7.73 1.57
CA GLU A 35 -0.98 -7.68 0.46
C GLU A 35 -0.57 -6.57 -0.51
N SER A 36 -0.95 -6.71 -1.78
CA SER A 36 -0.70 -5.71 -2.82
C SER A 36 -1.98 -5.24 -3.49
N SER A 37 -1.97 -4.02 -3.99
CA SER A 37 -3.09 -3.42 -4.73
C SER A 37 -2.57 -2.40 -5.73
N ILE A 38 -3.35 -2.14 -6.79
CA ILE A 38 -3.09 -1.06 -7.75
C ILE A 38 -3.94 0.15 -7.37
N LEU A 39 -3.30 1.30 -7.20
CA LEU A 39 -3.95 2.59 -6.95
C LEU A 39 -3.83 3.51 -8.16
N GLU A 40 -4.95 4.12 -8.55
CA GLU A 40 -4.97 5.20 -9.53
C GLU A 40 -4.67 6.54 -8.85
N CYS A 41 -3.51 7.12 -9.15
CA CYS A 41 -3.01 8.37 -8.57
C CYS A 41 -2.93 9.47 -9.65
N GLY A 42 -4.11 9.97 -10.03
CA GLY A 42 -4.25 10.97 -11.09
C GLY A 42 -4.00 10.36 -12.48
N VAL A 43 -2.94 10.80 -13.16
CA VAL A 43 -2.54 10.26 -14.48
C VAL A 43 -1.58 9.07 -14.39
N ASN A 44 -1.26 8.65 -13.17
CA ASN A 44 -0.34 7.57 -12.87
C ASN A 44 -1.09 6.43 -12.17
N GLU A 45 -0.57 5.20 -12.31
CA GLU A 45 -0.98 4.03 -11.53
C GLU A 45 0.22 3.59 -10.70
N LEU A 46 0.00 3.28 -9.42
CA LEU A 46 0.99 2.74 -8.50
C LEU A 46 0.57 1.34 -8.11
N ILE A 47 1.52 0.40 -8.01
CA ILE A 47 1.31 -0.75 -7.15
C ILE A 47 1.77 -0.37 -5.74
N THR A 48 0.97 -0.71 -4.75
CA THR A 48 1.24 -0.44 -3.34
C THR A 48 1.07 -1.69 -2.51
N PHE A 49 1.51 -1.62 -1.26
CA PHE A 49 1.49 -2.73 -0.32
C PHE A 49 0.79 -2.35 0.98
N LYS A 50 0.18 -3.36 1.60
CA LYS A 50 -0.38 -3.31 2.94
C LYS A 50 0.33 -4.36 3.78
N PHE A 51 0.94 -3.92 4.87
CA PHE A 51 1.62 -4.77 5.83
C PHE A 51 0.80 -4.81 7.11
N THR A 52 0.46 -6.01 7.56
CA THR A 52 -0.30 -6.24 8.80
C THR A 52 0.52 -7.14 9.72
N ASN A 53 0.87 -6.63 10.90
CA ASN A 53 1.52 -7.44 11.94
C ASN A 53 0.47 -8.14 12.80
N THR A 54 0.32 -9.45 12.63
CA THR A 54 -0.64 -10.28 13.39
C THR A 54 -0.06 -10.80 14.70
N ASN A 55 1.23 -10.54 14.98
CA ASN A 55 1.88 -10.91 16.23
C ASN A 55 1.39 -10.08 17.42
N SER A 56 1.56 -10.63 18.62
CA SER A 56 1.35 -9.93 19.90
C SER A 56 2.55 -9.06 20.33
N TYR A 57 3.52 -8.85 19.44
CA TYR A 57 4.74 -8.09 19.67
C TYR A 57 5.11 -7.28 18.42
N ASP A 58 5.94 -6.25 18.62
CA ASP A 58 6.42 -5.36 17.56
C ASP A 58 7.42 -6.11 16.67
N VAL A 59 7.44 -5.78 15.38
CA VAL A 59 8.33 -6.41 14.40
C VAL A 59 9.01 -5.37 13.52
N SER A 60 10.17 -5.71 12.98
CA SER A 60 10.81 -4.99 11.89
C SER A 60 10.87 -5.91 10.67
N VAL A 61 10.29 -5.45 9.58
CA VAL A 61 10.23 -6.14 8.29
C VAL A 61 11.22 -5.48 7.37
N SER A 62 12.03 -6.26 6.68
CA SER A 62 12.99 -5.75 5.70
C SER A 62 12.96 -6.56 4.42
N TRP A 63 13.24 -5.90 3.30
CA TRP A 63 13.26 -6.52 1.98
C TRP A 63 14.13 -5.71 1.02
N PHE A 64 14.43 -6.29 -0.13
CA PHE A 64 15.02 -5.59 -1.26
C PHE A 64 14.01 -5.47 -2.39
N GLU A 65 13.84 -4.28 -2.92
CA GLU A 65 12.93 -4.03 -4.03
C GLU A 65 13.57 -4.35 -5.37
N GLU A 66 12.87 -5.16 -6.16
CA GLU A 66 13.22 -5.52 -7.53
C GLU A 66 12.13 -4.99 -8.49
N PHE A 67 12.47 -4.28 -9.56
CA PHE A 67 11.46 -3.92 -10.58
C PHE A 67 12.02 -3.59 -11.99
N TRP A 68 11.16 -3.84 -12.99
CA TRP A 68 11.40 -3.69 -14.42
C TRP A 68 10.38 -2.77 -15.05
N ILE A 69 10.86 -1.78 -15.78
CA ILE A 69 10.02 -0.86 -16.55
C ILE A 69 10.29 -1.07 -18.04
N ASP A 70 9.22 -1.26 -18.82
CA ASP A 70 9.30 -1.53 -20.26
C ASP A 70 10.25 -2.71 -20.58
N GLY A 71 10.30 -3.74 -19.73
CA GLY A 71 11.19 -4.91 -19.86
C GLY A 71 12.64 -4.66 -19.45
N VAL A 72 12.99 -3.44 -19.03
CA VAL A 72 14.34 -3.07 -18.60
C VAL A 72 14.41 -3.03 -17.07
N CYS A 73 15.34 -3.78 -16.50
CA CYS A 73 15.62 -3.76 -15.06
C CYS A 73 15.99 -2.33 -14.63
N LYS A 74 15.25 -1.78 -13.67
CA LYS A 74 15.54 -0.48 -13.05
C LYS A 74 16.12 -0.64 -11.66
N GLN A 75 15.71 -1.69 -10.95
CA GLN A 75 16.18 -2.01 -9.63
C GLN A 75 16.36 -3.51 -9.51
N THR A 76 17.57 -3.97 -9.19
CA THR A 76 17.94 -5.40 -9.20
C THR A 76 17.68 -6.12 -7.88
N GLY A 77 17.24 -5.42 -6.84
CA GLY A 77 17.04 -6.00 -5.51
C GLY A 77 18.32 -6.53 -4.83
N ASN A 78 19.52 -6.13 -5.26
CA ASN A 78 20.78 -6.67 -4.75
C ASN A 78 21.76 -5.62 -4.17
N SER A 79 21.33 -4.37 -3.98
CA SER A 79 22.18 -3.29 -3.42
C SER A 79 21.48 -2.61 -2.22
N GLU A 80 22.24 -1.93 -1.38
CA GLU A 80 21.72 -1.22 -0.19
C GLU A 80 20.70 -0.13 -0.57
N GLU A 81 20.81 0.50 -1.73
CA GLU A 81 19.84 1.50 -2.22
C GLU A 81 18.45 0.88 -2.46
N HIS A 82 18.39 -0.43 -2.66
CA HIS A 82 17.15 -1.17 -2.88
C HIS A 82 16.56 -1.71 -1.59
N PHE A 83 17.30 -1.62 -0.48
CA PHE A 83 16.88 -2.10 0.82
C PHE A 83 15.80 -1.20 1.40
N ARG A 84 14.79 -1.83 2.01
CA ARG A 84 13.69 -1.17 2.71
C ARG A 84 13.53 -1.83 4.06
N VAL A 85 13.07 -1.03 5.02
CA VAL A 85 12.73 -1.49 6.36
C VAL A 85 11.46 -0.78 6.83
N LEU A 86 10.60 -1.54 7.49
CA LEU A 86 9.37 -1.06 8.08
C LEU A 86 9.25 -1.62 9.50
N SER A 87 9.03 -0.75 10.48
CA SER A 87 8.68 -1.17 11.84
C SER A 87 7.18 -1.15 11.99
N LEU A 88 6.62 -2.24 12.52
CA LEU A 88 5.19 -2.40 12.79
C LEU A 88 5.00 -2.73 14.26
N LYS A 89 4.13 -2.00 14.93
CA LYS A 89 3.67 -2.37 16.27
C LYS A 89 2.83 -3.64 16.22
N SER A 90 2.66 -4.31 17.35
CA SER A 90 1.71 -5.42 17.48
C SER A 90 0.32 -5.00 17.00
N GLY A 91 -0.26 -5.79 16.09
CA GLY A 91 -1.57 -5.52 15.50
C GLY A 91 -1.63 -4.35 14.52
N GLU A 92 -0.50 -3.70 14.22
CA GLU A 92 -0.49 -2.53 13.34
C GLU A 92 -0.68 -2.93 11.87
N GLU A 93 -1.43 -2.09 11.16
CA GLU A 93 -1.60 -2.15 9.73
C GLU A 93 -1.10 -0.83 9.12
N ILE A 94 -0.14 -0.93 8.20
CA ILE A 94 0.32 0.19 7.38
C ILE A 94 0.02 -0.13 5.94
N LYS A 95 -0.66 0.79 5.25
CA LYS A 95 -0.95 0.71 3.83
C LYS A 95 -0.37 1.90 3.09
N GLY A 96 0.25 1.66 1.94
CA GLY A 96 0.64 2.75 1.06
C GLY A 96 -0.57 3.41 0.42
N ASN A 97 -0.35 4.61 -0.09
CA ASN A 97 -1.38 5.47 -0.67
C ASN A 97 -0.75 6.35 -1.79
N CYS A 98 -1.53 7.26 -2.39
CA CYS A 98 -1.02 8.14 -3.45
C CYS A 98 -0.07 9.26 -2.97
N SER A 99 0.22 9.35 -1.67
CA SER A 99 1.27 10.20 -1.13
C SER A 99 2.61 9.52 -1.35
N PHE A 100 3.44 10.11 -2.21
CA PHE A 100 4.79 9.65 -2.53
C PHE A 100 5.78 9.74 -1.34
N GLN A 101 5.31 10.08 -0.13
CA GLN A 101 6.13 10.35 1.05
C GLN A 101 6.52 9.07 1.81
N ASP A 102 5.65 8.07 1.79
CA ASP A 102 5.89 6.80 2.45
C ASP A 102 6.26 5.78 1.36
N SER A 103 7.46 5.22 1.43
CA SER A 103 8.15 4.49 0.36
C SER A 103 7.57 3.09 0.06
N PHE A 104 6.25 2.96 -0.02
CA PHE A 104 5.54 1.68 -0.18
C PHE A 104 4.81 1.59 -1.51
N TYR A 105 5.45 2.07 -2.58
CA TYR A 105 4.88 1.98 -3.92
C TYR A 105 5.95 1.74 -4.99
N ILE A 106 5.54 1.05 -6.04
CA ILE A 106 6.30 0.96 -7.29
C ILE A 106 5.40 1.56 -8.38
N GLY A 107 5.95 2.37 -9.27
CA GLY A 107 5.19 2.96 -10.37
C GLY A 107 4.73 1.87 -11.34
N SER A 108 3.42 1.57 -11.38
CA SER A 108 2.83 0.58 -12.28
C SER A 108 2.66 1.14 -13.70
N LYS A 109 2.14 2.37 -13.79
CA LYS A 109 2.04 3.13 -15.04
C LYS A 109 2.34 4.58 -14.76
N ILE A 110 3.47 5.09 -15.25
CA ILE A 110 3.89 6.46 -15.01
C ILE A 110 3.91 7.25 -16.32
N LYS A 111 3.14 8.34 -16.37
CA LYS A 111 3.10 9.25 -17.52
C LYS A 111 4.12 10.37 -17.34
N ARG A 112 5.07 10.47 -18.28
CA ARG A 112 6.10 11.52 -18.32
C ARG A 112 6.09 12.19 -19.69
N GLY A 113 5.41 13.33 -19.78
CA GLY A 113 5.14 13.99 -21.06
C GLY A 113 4.30 13.09 -21.97
N ASN A 114 4.83 12.78 -23.16
CA ASN A 114 4.17 11.91 -24.14
C ASN A 114 4.53 10.43 -23.97
N LYS A 115 5.44 10.09 -23.04
CA LYS A 115 5.82 8.70 -22.78
C LYS A 115 5.03 8.14 -21.61
N THR A 116 4.54 6.92 -21.76
CA THR A 116 4.01 6.10 -20.67
C THR A 116 5.01 4.98 -20.40
N MET A 117 5.48 4.90 -19.15
CA MET A 117 6.35 3.85 -18.65
C MET A 117 5.49 2.82 -17.92
N VAL A 118 5.67 1.53 -18.21
CA VAL A 118 4.84 0.46 -17.64
C VAL A 118 5.70 -0.53 -16.88
N LEU A 119 5.24 -0.90 -15.68
CA LEU A 119 5.81 -1.97 -14.87
C LEU A 119 5.56 -3.30 -15.55
N THR A 120 6.64 -4.04 -15.76
CA THR A 120 6.62 -5.34 -16.42
C THR A 120 6.90 -6.48 -15.46
N HIS A 121 7.65 -6.22 -14.40
CA HIS A 121 7.92 -7.16 -13.33
C HIS A 121 8.28 -6.39 -12.05
N PHE A 122 7.96 -6.98 -10.90
CA PHE A 122 8.47 -6.56 -9.60
C PHE A 122 8.53 -7.75 -8.65
N ASP A 123 9.39 -7.64 -7.64
CA ASP A 123 9.43 -8.58 -6.51
C ASP A 123 9.91 -7.87 -5.24
N LEU A 124 9.51 -8.40 -4.08
CA LEU A 124 10.04 -8.02 -2.78
C LEU A 124 10.98 -9.16 -2.33
N LYS A 125 12.27 -9.00 -2.59
CA LYS A 125 13.26 -10.06 -2.39
C LYS A 125 13.77 -10.10 -0.96
N ASN A 126 14.09 -11.32 -0.53
CA ASN A 126 14.73 -11.59 0.76
C ASN A 126 13.97 -10.95 1.93
N ILE A 127 12.64 -11.08 1.93
CA ILE A 127 11.80 -10.59 3.03
C ILE A 127 12.27 -11.27 4.32
N SER A 128 12.54 -10.46 5.33
CA SER A 128 12.98 -10.89 6.64
C SER A 128 12.18 -10.17 7.71
N VAL A 129 11.67 -10.92 8.68
CA VAL A 129 10.92 -10.42 9.83
C VAL A 129 11.74 -10.71 11.08
N ILE A 130 12.05 -9.66 11.84
CA ILE A 130 12.73 -9.77 13.13
C ILE A 130 11.88 -9.14 14.22
N ILE A 131 11.98 -9.68 15.44
CA ILE A 131 11.31 -9.10 16.62
C ILE A 131 11.86 -7.67 16.83
N GLY A 132 10.95 -6.70 16.90
CA GLY A 132 11.25 -5.30 17.19
C GLY A 132 11.80 -5.15 18.60
N LYS A 133 12.68 -4.17 18.80
CA LYS A 133 13.19 -3.81 20.13
C LYS A 133 12.32 -2.74 20.78
#